data_AF-A0A523Z3V7-F1
#
_entry.id   AF-A0A523Z3V7-F1
#
_cell.length_a   1.000
_cell.length_b   1.000
_cell.length_c   1.000
_cell.angle_alpha   90.00
_cell.angle_beta   90.00
_cell.angle_gamma   90.00
#
_symmetry.space_group_name_H-M   'P 1'
#
loop_
_entity.id
_entity.type
_entity.pdbx_description
1 polymer ?
#
loop_
_entity_poly.entity_id
_entity_poly.type
_entity_poly.pdbx_seq_one_letter_code
_entity_poly.pdbx_strand_id
1 'polypeptide(L)' 'MNNGVSFRNRYRFTFQAIAFAMITIPAIGLYQSASNGHTGLTVVLMGVVTAGMGLAIWVN' A
#
# COMPACT_ATOMS: atom_id res chain seq x y z
N MET A 1 -21.98 12.17 23.37
CA MET A 1 -21.07 12.81 22.39
C MET A 1 -19.99 11.80 21.97
N ASN A 2 -20.26 10.91 21.01
CA ASN A 2 -19.30 9.88 20.53
C ASN A 2 -19.08 9.92 19.00
N ASN A 3 -19.65 10.91 18.30
CA ASN A 3 -19.60 10.97 16.84
C ASN A 3 -18.23 11.39 16.29
N GLY A 4 -17.41 12.10 17.08
CA GLY A 4 -16.07 12.54 16.66
C GLY A 4 -15.03 11.41 16.55
N VAL A 5 -15.16 10.36 17.37
CA VAL A 5 -14.25 9.20 17.32
C VAL A 5 -14.58 8.30 16.12
N SER A 6 -15.87 8.13 15.80
CA SER A 6 -16.33 7.39 14.62
C SER A 6 -15.93 8.06 13.30
N PHE A 7 -16.00 9.41 13.23
CA PHE A 7 -15.52 10.17 12.09
C PHE A 7 -14.00 9.98 11.90
N ARG A 8 -13.20 10.26 12.92
CA ARG A 8 -11.73 10.18 12.85
C ARG A 8 -11.22 8.77 12.49
N ASN A 9 -11.85 7.71 13.01
CA ASN A 9 -11.48 6.34 12.63
C ASN A 9 -11.89 6.00 11.20
N ARG A 10 -13.05 6.46 10.71
CA ARG A 10 -13.43 6.30 9.30
C ARG A 10 -12.45 6.98 8.35
N TYR A 11 -12.05 8.23 8.62
CA TYR A 11 -11.08 8.92 7.76
C TYR A 11 -9.71 8.25 7.75
N ARG A 12 -9.23 7.77 8.90
CA ARG A 12 -7.97 7.01 8.97
C ARG A 12 -8.04 5.71 8.18
N PHE A 13 -9.19 5.02 8.18
CA PHE A 13 -9.39 3.79 7.41
C PHE A 13 -9.47 4.08 5.91
N THR A 14 -10.21 5.12 5.52
CA THR A 14 -10.31 5.56 4.12
C THR A 14 -8.97 6.03 3.56
N PHE A 15 -8.18 6.79 4.33
CA PHE A 15 -6.84 7.22 3.91
C PHE A 15 -5.89 6.03 3.72
N GLN A 16 -5.93 5.05 4.62
CA GLN A 16 -5.14 3.82 4.46
C GLN A 16 -5.57 3.03 3.23
N ALA A 17 -6.88 2.89 2.99
CA ALA A 17 -7.39 2.19 1.81
C ALA A 17 -6.99 2.88 0.50
N ILE A 18 -7.03 4.22 0.45
CA ILE A 18 -6.57 5.01 -0.70
C ILE A 18 -5.06 4.83 -0.90
N ALA A 19 -4.26 4.92 0.17
CA ALA A 19 -2.82 4.70 0.10
C ALA A 19 -2.49 3.29 -0.41
N PHE A 20 -3.18 2.26 0.10
CA PHE A 20 -3.03 0.89 -0.40
C PHE A 20 -3.40 0.79 -1.89
N ALA A 21 -4.50 1.38 -2.33
CA ALA A 21 -4.90 1.35 -3.73
C ALA A 21 -3.86 2.04 -4.65
N MET A 22 -3.36 3.21 -4.25
CA MET A 22 -2.34 3.96 -4.99
C MET A 22 -1.01 3.20 -5.11
N ILE A 23 -0.69 2.34 -4.14
CA ILE A 23 0.51 1.49 -4.16
C ILE A 23 0.27 0.22 -5.00
N THR A 24 -0.91 -0.40 -4.84
CA THR A 24 -1.20 -1.72 -5.42
C THR A 24 -1.37 -1.67 -6.93
N ILE A 25 -2.00 -0.61 -7.45
CA ILE A 25 -2.23 -0.44 -8.90
C ILE A 25 -0.91 -0.43 -9.70
N PRO A 26 0.08 0.42 -9.39
CA PRO A 26 1.37 0.39 -10.08
C PRO A 26 2.18 -0.87 -9.77
N ALA A 27 2.03 -1.47 -8.58
CA ALA A 27 2.70 -2.72 -8.23
C ALA A 27 2.26 -3.89 -9.15
N ILE A 28 0.99 -3.95 -9.58
CA ILE A 28 0.52 -4.97 -10.52
C ILE A 28 1.23 -4.86 -11.88
N GLY A 29 1.38 -3.65 -12.41
CA GLY A 29 2.09 -3.42 -13.67
C GLY A 29 3.58 -3.75 -13.57
N LEU A 30 4.20 -3.42 -12.43
CA LEU A 30 5.56 -3.84 -12.14
C LEU A 30 5.68 -5.37 -12.02
N TYR A 31 4.64 -6.06 -11.54
CA TYR A 31 4.67 -7.52 -11.31
C TYR A 31 4.64 -8.27 -12.62
N GLN A 32 3.79 -7.84 -13.53
CA GLN A 32 3.75 -8.38 -14.87
C GLN A 32 5.05 -8.12 -15.65
N SER A 33 5.68 -6.96 -15.42
CA SER A 33 6.97 -6.63 -16.04
C SER A 33 8.13 -7.43 -15.42
N ALA A 34 8.13 -7.63 -14.11
CA ALA A 34 9.10 -8.44 -13.38
C ALA A 34 9.00 -9.93 -13.73
N SER A 35 7.77 -10.46 -13.92
CA SER A 35 7.55 -11.84 -14.36
C SER A 35 8.07 -12.12 -15.76
N ASN A 36 8.22 -11.08 -16.59
CA ASN A 36 8.83 -11.16 -17.92
C ASN A 36 10.37 -11.12 -17.88
N GLY A 37 11.00 -11.25 -16.70
CA GLY A 37 12.45 -11.37 -16.55
C GLY A 37 13.19 -10.05 -16.29
N HIS A 38 12.48 -8.94 -16.09
CA HIS A 38 13.10 -7.65 -15.76
C HIS A 38 13.46 -7.58 -14.27
N THR A 39 14.63 -8.12 -13.92
CA THR A 39 15.18 -8.20 -12.55
C THR A 39 15.22 -6.86 -11.80
N GLY A 40 15.47 -5.74 -12.50
CA GLY A 40 15.42 -4.41 -11.89
C GLY A 40 14.03 -4.01 -11.38
N LEU A 41 12.97 -4.43 -12.06
CA LEU A 41 11.58 -4.16 -11.65
C LEU A 41 11.13 -5.08 -10.50
N THR A 42 11.68 -6.29 -10.42
CA THR A 42 11.48 -7.20 -9.29
C THR A 42 11.98 -6.59 -7.98
N VAL A 43 13.13 -5.90 -7.99
CA VAL A 43 13.68 -5.21 -6.82
C VAL A 43 12.80 -4.05 -6.40
N VAL A 44 12.31 -3.26 -7.37
CA VAL A 44 11.36 -2.15 -7.09
C VAL A 44 10.09 -2.68 -6.44
N LEU A 45 9.57 -3.81 -6.93
CA LEU A 45 8.41 -4.48 -6.34
C LEU A 45 8.61 -4.95 -4.91
N MET A 46 9.73 -5.62 -4.63
CA MET A 46 10.10 -6.05 -3.28
C MET A 46 10.22 -4.85 -2.34
N GLY A 47 10.77 -3.73 -2.81
CA GLY A 47 10.84 -2.48 -2.05
C GLY A 47 9.46 -1.91 -1.73
N VAL A 48 8.54 -1.89 -2.70
CA VAL A 48 7.16 -1.43 -2.52
C VAL A 48 6.40 -2.31 -1.53
N VAL A 49 6.51 -3.63 -1.63
CA VAL A 49 5.88 -4.59 -0.70
C VAL A 49 6.42 -4.40 0.72
N THR A 50 7.74 -4.28 0.87
CA THR A 50 8.39 -4.07 2.17
C THR A 50 7.96 -2.75 2.81
N ALA A 51 7.87 -1.67 2.02
CA ALA A 51 7.37 -0.38 2.48
C ALA A 51 5.90 -0.46 2.90
N GLY A 52 5.05 -1.18 2.16
CA GLY A 52 3.65 -1.40 2.51
C GLY A 52 3.48 -2.19 3.81
N MET A 53 4.27 -3.25 4.02
CA MET A 53 4.28 -4.01 5.28
C MET A 53 4.78 -3.15 6.45
N GLY A 54 5.84 -2.37 6.26
CA GLY A 54 6.36 -1.46 7.29
C GLY A 54 5.33 -0.39 7.70
N LEU A 55 4.59 0.14 6.72
CA LEU A 55 3.53 1.11 6.98
C LEU A 55 2.35 0.46 7.70
N ALA A 56 1.97 -0.77 7.33
CA ALA A 56 0.93 -1.53 8.04
C ALA A 56 1.32 -1.82 9.51
N ILE A 57 2.59 -2.16 9.77
CA ILE A 57 3.10 -2.36 11.14
C ILE A 57 3.12 -1.05 11.93
N TRP A 58 3.51 0.07 11.30
CA TRP A 58 3.56 1.37 11.98
C TRP A 58 2.18 1.92 12.37
N VAL A 59 1.15 1.61 11.57
CA VAL A 59 -0.22 2.11 11.81
C VAL A 59 -1.04 1.20 12.73
N ASN A 60 -0.58 -0.04 12.97
CA ASN A 60 -1.21 -1.02 13.86
C ASN A 60 -0.72 -0.85 15.31
#